data_AF-A0A397DRU1-F1
#
_entry.id   AF-A0A397DRU1-F1
#
_cell.length_a   1.000
_cell.length_b   1.000
_cell.length_c   1.000
_cell.angle_alpha   90.00
_cell.angle_beta   90.00
_cell.angle_gamma   90.00
#
_symmetry.space_group_name_H-M   'P 1'
#
loop_
_entity.id
_entity.type
_entity.pdbx_description
1 polymer ?
#
loop_
_entity_poly.entity_id
_entity_poly.type
_entity_poly.pdbx_seq_one_letter_code
_entity_poly.pdbx_strand_id
1 'polypeptide(L)'
;MVDHATGEFTPTQSPNQPFQLLVKPLLKSTVSQRDTSGVILDAFVASGRSFSDILQKIWDEFKPRLKGLAAKTDSGWSLDVPDIADWTSSMHLRHNKKVVDATKSEQEWNQWLVKVKDKTVMLVVFEYGTKLGRQQDFDDFTTECIRPQVTDRAGATAETSLRDVPVDSRTTEHMSNLSRSATLALDGVSASIDDIQQLRRYVDICESNLMTRKRVIEAFIRDIPPPPAHSVVDPMPRIENVEDIEHKENE
;
A
#
# COMPACT_ATOMS: atom_id res chain seq x y z
N MET A 1 -35.98 -19.59 20.40
CA MET A 1 -34.91 -19.14 21.30
C MET A 1 -33.74 -18.76 20.39
N VAL A 2 -33.69 -17.51 19.96
CA VAL A 2 -32.64 -17.03 19.05
C VAL A 2 -32.29 -15.63 19.52
N ASP A 3 -31.07 -15.49 20.05
CA ASP A 3 -30.51 -14.24 20.53
C ASP A 3 -30.27 -13.26 19.38
N HIS A 4 -30.67 -12.01 19.59
CA HIS A 4 -30.31 -10.87 18.76
C HIS A 4 -28.92 -10.38 19.16
N ALA A 5 -27.92 -10.59 18.30
CA ALA A 5 -26.63 -9.92 18.41
C ALA A 5 -26.62 -8.68 17.51
N THR A 6 -26.63 -7.51 18.16
CA THR A 6 -26.36 -6.19 17.58
C THR A 6 -24.91 -6.17 17.06
N GLY A 7 -24.75 -6.06 15.73
CA GLY A 7 -23.44 -6.03 15.10
C GLY A 7 -22.83 -4.63 15.11
N GLU A 8 -21.96 -4.34 16.08
CA GLU A 8 -20.90 -3.36 15.90
C GLU A 8 -19.93 -3.87 14.83
N PHE A 9 -19.70 -3.07 13.77
CA PHE A 9 -18.66 -3.33 12.79
C PHE A 9 -17.29 -3.14 13.45
N THR A 10 -16.77 -4.22 14.04
CA THR A 10 -15.34 -4.35 14.33
C THR A 10 -14.64 -4.83 13.06
N PRO A 11 -13.52 -4.22 12.64
CA PRO A 11 -12.75 -4.72 11.51
C PRO A 11 -12.29 -6.12 11.91
N THR A 12 -12.86 -7.14 11.28
CA THR A 12 -12.62 -8.54 11.61
C THR A 12 -11.16 -8.83 11.31
N GLN A 13 -10.35 -8.81 12.36
CA GLN A 13 -8.95 -9.19 12.30
C GLN A 13 -8.95 -10.67 11.89
N SER A 14 -8.54 -10.95 10.65
CA SER A 14 -8.36 -12.34 10.24
C SER A 14 -7.38 -12.98 11.24
N PRO A 15 -7.69 -14.11 11.88
CA PRO A 15 -6.82 -14.73 12.89
C PRO A 15 -5.41 -15.07 12.36
N ASN A 16 -5.24 -14.97 11.04
CA ASN A 16 -4.01 -15.22 10.31
C ASN A 16 -3.09 -14.00 10.14
N GLN A 17 -3.50 -12.79 10.53
CA GLN A 17 -2.74 -11.53 10.41
C GLN A 17 -2.97 -10.62 11.63
N PRO A 18 -2.31 -10.91 12.77
CA PRO A 18 -2.52 -10.19 14.04
C PRO A 18 -1.99 -8.76 14.07
N PHE A 19 -1.19 -8.30 13.10
CA PHE A 19 -0.68 -6.94 13.09
C PHE A 19 -1.21 -6.13 11.92
N GLN A 20 -1.43 -4.85 12.16
CA GLN A 20 -1.80 -3.85 11.16
C GLN A 20 -1.06 -2.55 11.44
N LEU A 21 -0.65 -1.86 10.37
CA LEU A 21 0.01 -0.57 10.41
C LEU A 21 -0.62 0.36 9.37
N LEU A 22 -1.23 1.45 9.84
CA LEU A 22 -1.72 2.54 9.01
C LEU A 22 -0.60 3.56 8.79
N VAL A 23 -0.15 3.72 7.55
CA VAL A 23 0.87 4.71 7.17
C VAL A 23 0.28 5.86 6.36
N LYS A 24 0.76 7.07 6.62
CA LYS A 24 0.54 8.25 5.77
C LYS A 24 1.87 8.62 5.09
N PRO A 25 2.03 8.35 3.78
CA PRO A 25 3.30 8.56 3.11
C PRO A 25 3.57 10.02 2.80
N LEU A 26 4.83 10.42 2.94
CA LEU A 26 5.40 11.70 2.53
C LEU A 26 6.59 11.42 1.61
N LEU A 27 6.45 11.73 0.33
CA LEU A 27 7.51 11.60 -0.65
C LEU A 27 8.38 12.86 -0.64
N LYS A 28 9.70 12.63 -0.61
CA LYS A 28 10.72 13.69 -0.64
C LYS A 28 11.78 13.34 -1.68
N SER A 29 12.22 14.33 -2.44
CA SER A 29 13.33 14.15 -3.39
C SER A 29 14.67 13.98 -2.66
N THR A 30 14.84 14.63 -1.51
CA THR A 30 16.05 14.54 -0.68
C THR A 30 15.72 14.50 0.80
N VAL A 31 16.69 14.08 1.62
CA VAL A 31 16.52 14.06 3.09
C VAL A 31 16.37 15.45 3.69
N SER A 32 17.02 16.46 3.10
CA SER A 32 17.07 17.85 3.56
C SER A 32 15.86 18.69 3.14
N GLN A 33 15.05 18.22 2.18
CA GLN A 33 13.82 18.89 1.80
C GLN A 33 12.93 19.12 3.02
N ARG A 34 12.21 20.25 3.10
CA ARG A 34 11.26 20.46 4.21
C ARG A 34 10.03 19.58 4.00
N ASP A 35 9.45 19.08 5.09
CA ASP A 35 8.27 18.21 5.00
C ASP A 35 7.08 18.92 4.32
N THR A 36 6.95 20.24 4.49
CA THR A 36 5.94 21.08 3.82
C THR A 36 6.11 21.17 2.30
N SER A 37 7.29 20.84 1.79
CA SER A 37 7.61 20.86 0.36
C SER A 37 7.56 19.46 -0.24
N GLY A 38 7.36 18.42 0.57
CA GLY A 38 7.17 17.05 0.10
C GLY A 38 5.74 16.79 -0.35
N VAL A 39 5.53 15.69 -1.06
CA VAL A 39 4.22 15.28 -1.57
C VAL A 39 3.61 14.26 -0.62
N ILE A 40 2.46 14.60 -0.02
CA ILE A 40 1.71 13.67 0.83
C ILE A 40 0.85 12.78 -0.08
N LEU A 41 0.98 11.45 0.08
CA LEU A 41 0.20 10.47 -0.67
C LEU A 41 -1.00 9.98 0.15
N ASP A 42 -1.87 9.19 -0.48
CA ASP A 42 -2.98 8.53 0.21
C ASP A 42 -2.50 7.57 1.29
N ALA A 43 -3.33 7.41 2.32
CA ALA A 43 -2.99 6.53 3.42
C ALA A 43 -3.03 5.08 2.95
N PHE A 44 -2.12 4.27 3.47
CA PHE A 44 -2.00 2.85 3.15
C PHE A 44 -2.04 2.01 4.42
N VAL A 45 -2.73 0.87 4.38
CA VAL A 45 -2.82 -0.06 5.50
C VAL A 45 -2.12 -1.36 5.13
N ALA A 46 -1.06 -1.69 5.87
CA ALA A 46 -0.37 -2.96 5.75
C ALA A 46 -0.76 -3.88 6.91
N SER A 47 -1.19 -5.11 6.60
CA SER A 47 -1.50 -6.15 7.59
C SER A 47 -0.52 -7.33 7.48
N GLY A 48 -0.19 -8.03 8.56
CA GLY A 48 0.75 -9.15 8.51
C GLY A 48 0.83 -9.96 9.80
N ARG A 49 1.64 -11.03 9.78
CA ARG A 49 1.95 -11.85 10.97
C ARG A 49 3.19 -11.37 11.71
N SER A 50 3.98 -10.54 11.06
CA SER A 50 5.26 -10.04 11.55
C SER A 50 5.46 -8.61 11.04
N PHE A 51 6.44 -7.89 11.58
CA PHE A 51 6.85 -6.62 11.01
C PHE A 51 7.50 -6.81 9.65
N SER A 52 8.27 -7.89 9.47
CA SER A 52 8.85 -8.25 8.17
C SER A 52 7.78 -8.40 7.07
N ASP A 53 6.63 -9.02 7.37
CA ASP A 53 5.49 -9.14 6.42
C ASP A 53 4.90 -7.75 6.09
N ILE A 54 4.73 -6.91 7.11
CA ILE A 54 4.21 -5.54 6.96
C ILE A 54 5.17 -4.69 6.14
N LEU A 55 6.48 -4.81 6.41
CA LEU A 55 7.53 -4.09 5.71
C LEU A 55 7.57 -4.51 4.24
N GLN A 56 7.45 -5.80 3.93
CA GLN A 56 7.37 -6.28 2.55
C GLN A 56 6.23 -5.62 1.78
N LYS A 57 5.04 -5.53 2.38
CA LYS A 57 3.88 -4.86 1.75
C LYS A 57 4.09 -3.36 1.56
N ILE A 58 4.67 -2.69 2.55
CA ILE A 58 5.03 -1.27 2.44
C ILE A 58 6.07 -1.07 1.34
N TRP A 59 7.07 -1.95 1.28
CA TRP A 59 8.11 -1.92 0.27
C TRP A 59 7.53 -2.09 -1.14
N ASP A 60 6.71 -3.11 -1.37
CA ASP A 60 6.11 -3.37 -2.68
C ASP A 60 5.24 -2.20 -3.15
N GLU A 61 4.51 -1.56 -2.24
CA GLU A 61 3.66 -0.39 -2.52
C GLU A 61 4.49 0.86 -2.87
N PHE A 62 5.58 1.12 -2.15
CA PHE A 62 6.30 2.40 -2.25
C PHE A 62 7.63 2.33 -3.01
N LYS A 63 8.18 1.14 -3.30
CA LYS A 63 9.37 0.96 -4.15
C LYS A 63 9.21 1.63 -5.51
N PRO A 64 8.06 1.58 -6.21
CA PRO A 64 7.89 2.26 -7.49
C PRO A 64 8.00 3.79 -7.42
N ARG A 65 7.98 4.38 -6.20
CA ARG A 65 8.20 5.83 -5.99
C ARG A 65 9.68 6.17 -5.84
N LEU A 66 10.55 5.19 -5.66
CA LEU A 66 11.99 5.38 -5.63
C LEU A 66 12.52 5.53 -7.07
N LYS A 67 13.41 6.50 -7.26
CA LYS A 67 14.15 6.70 -8.51
C LYS A 67 15.51 6.00 -8.50
N GLY A 68 15.99 5.64 -7.31
CA GLY A 68 17.17 4.82 -7.07
C GLY A 68 17.76 5.10 -5.69
N LEU A 69 18.92 4.55 -5.38
CA LEU A 69 19.68 4.88 -4.18
C LEU A 69 20.98 5.57 -4.58
N ALA A 70 21.16 6.81 -4.13
CA ALA A 70 22.43 7.49 -4.31
C ALA A 70 23.50 6.81 -3.44
N ALA A 71 24.61 6.41 -4.05
CA ALA A 71 25.79 5.91 -3.35
C ALA A 71 27.02 6.71 -3.75
N LYS A 72 27.92 6.92 -2.78
CA LYS A 72 29.19 7.59 -3.00
C LYS A 72 30.27 6.53 -2.98
N THR A 73 30.98 6.40 -4.09
CA THR A 73 32.11 5.51 -4.29
C THR A 73 33.40 6.32 -4.44
N ASP A 74 34.54 5.66 -4.49
CA ASP A 74 35.83 6.32 -4.72
C ASP A 74 35.91 6.97 -6.12
N SER A 75 35.06 6.53 -7.06
CA SER A 75 35.00 7.03 -8.44
C SER A 75 33.95 8.12 -8.66
N GLY A 76 33.24 8.56 -7.61
CA GLY A 76 32.16 9.55 -7.71
C GLY A 76 30.83 9.04 -7.17
N TRP A 77 29.73 9.61 -7.66
CA TRP A 77 28.39 9.17 -7.34
C TRP A 77 27.94 8.03 -8.25
N SER A 78 27.15 7.11 -7.69
CA SER A 78 26.43 6.06 -8.42
C SER A 78 24.95 6.04 -8.05
N LEU A 79 24.15 5.42 -8.92
CA LEU A 79 22.73 5.17 -8.72
C LEU A 79 22.50 3.66 -8.63
N ASP A 80 22.23 3.19 -7.41
CA ASP A 80 22.02 1.77 -7.14
C ASP A 80 20.53 1.42 -7.21
N VAL A 81 20.22 0.16 -7.54
CA VAL A 81 18.84 -0.35 -7.52
C VAL A 81 18.42 -0.59 -6.06
N PRO A 82 17.31 0.00 -5.58
CA PRO A 82 16.88 -0.21 -4.21
C PRO A 82 16.47 -1.66 -3.94
N ASP A 83 17.00 -2.23 -2.86
CA ASP A 83 16.60 -3.52 -2.30
C ASP A 83 15.92 -3.34 -0.92
N ILE A 84 15.04 -4.27 -0.56
CA ILE A 84 14.32 -4.22 0.72
C ILE A 84 15.26 -4.34 1.91
N ALA A 85 16.40 -5.02 1.78
CA ALA A 85 17.42 -5.06 2.83
C ALA A 85 17.93 -3.67 3.19
N ASP A 86 17.93 -2.74 2.22
CA ASP A 86 18.37 -1.35 2.36
C ASP A 86 17.20 -0.38 2.61
N TRP A 87 16.03 -0.87 3.04
CA TRP A 87 14.84 -0.02 3.20
C TRP A 87 15.08 1.19 4.11
N THR A 88 15.96 1.10 5.11
CA THR A 88 16.31 2.21 6.01
C THR A 88 17.08 3.33 5.30
N SER A 89 17.73 3.02 4.18
CA SER A 89 18.39 4.01 3.32
C SER A 89 17.43 4.74 2.40
N SER A 90 16.18 4.27 2.24
CA SER A 90 15.16 4.86 1.35
C SER A 90 13.91 5.33 2.07
N MET A 91 13.58 4.75 3.22
CA MET A 91 12.32 4.98 3.92
C MET A 91 12.52 5.08 5.43
N HIS A 92 11.79 5.99 6.07
CA HIS A 92 11.75 6.12 7.52
C HIS A 92 10.32 6.05 8.03
N LEU A 93 10.09 5.23 9.05
CA LEU A 93 8.88 5.30 9.86
C LEU A 93 9.04 6.39 10.91
N ARG A 94 8.04 7.27 11.02
CA ARG A 94 7.99 8.34 12.02
C ARG A 94 6.70 8.25 12.82
N HIS A 95 6.85 8.15 14.13
CA HIS A 95 5.73 8.17 15.06
C HIS A 95 5.97 9.29 16.08
N ASN A 96 4.95 10.12 16.34
CA ASN A 96 5.06 11.32 17.19
C ASN A 96 6.24 12.23 16.81
N LYS A 97 6.41 12.51 15.50
CA LYS A 97 7.49 13.32 14.91
C LYS A 97 8.91 12.78 15.11
N LYS A 98 9.09 11.60 15.70
CA LYS A 98 10.38 10.95 15.90
C LYS A 98 10.54 9.81 14.90
N VAL A 99 11.73 9.69 14.31
CA VAL A 99 12.10 8.51 13.52
C VAL A 99 12.12 7.30 14.45
N VAL A 100 11.45 6.24 14.04
CA VAL A 100 11.43 4.97 14.76
C VAL A 100 12.78 4.30 14.53
N ASP A 101 13.41 3.88 15.62
CA ASP A 101 14.66 3.15 15.57
C ASP A 101 14.49 1.84 14.80
N ALA A 102 15.28 1.68 13.73
CA ALA A 102 15.17 0.58 12.80
C ALA A 102 16.01 -0.64 13.17
N THR A 103 16.86 -0.57 14.21
CA THR A 103 17.73 -1.68 14.64
C THR A 103 17.02 -2.65 15.60
N LYS A 104 15.71 -2.54 15.72
CA LYS A 104 14.88 -3.38 16.58
C LYS A 104 14.91 -4.82 16.13
N SER A 105 14.91 -5.72 17.10
CA SER A 105 14.58 -7.12 16.86
C SER A 105 13.13 -7.27 16.39
N GLU A 106 12.81 -8.37 15.73
CA GLU A 106 11.44 -8.68 15.28
C GLU A 106 10.43 -8.65 16.43
N GLN A 107 10.82 -9.08 17.64
CA GLN A 107 9.96 -9.05 18.82
C GLN A 107 9.65 -7.62 19.27
N GLU A 108 10.66 -6.75 19.31
CA GLU A 108 10.48 -5.33 19.65
C GLU A 108 9.63 -4.61 18.60
N TRP A 109 9.80 -4.97 17.32
CA TRP A 109 8.95 -4.47 16.24
C TRP A 109 7.49 -4.90 16.40
N ASN A 110 7.23 -6.16 16.72
CA ASN A 110 5.87 -6.65 16.97
C ASN A 110 5.23 -5.97 18.18
N GLN A 111 5.98 -5.74 19.26
CA GLN A 111 5.50 -4.94 20.40
C GLN A 111 5.20 -3.50 20.00
N TRP A 112 6.04 -2.90 19.16
CA TRP A 112 5.81 -1.56 18.65
C TRP A 112 4.54 -1.49 17.79
N LEU A 113 4.28 -2.48 16.93
CA LEU A 113 3.06 -2.59 16.12
C LEU A 113 1.79 -2.61 16.98
N VAL A 114 1.79 -3.37 18.08
CA VAL A 114 0.67 -3.35 19.05
C VAL A 114 0.48 -1.95 19.66
N LYS A 115 1.57 -1.26 20.00
CA LYS A 115 1.52 0.09 20.60
C LYS A 115 1.02 1.17 19.65
N VAL A 116 1.27 1.02 18.35
CA VAL A 116 0.81 1.96 17.31
C VAL A 116 -0.47 1.51 16.61
N LYS A 117 -1.12 0.46 17.12
CA LYS A 117 -2.43 0.03 16.64
C LYS A 117 -3.39 1.21 16.61
N ASP A 118 -4.13 1.32 15.50
CA ASP A 118 -5.12 2.36 15.23
C ASP A 118 -4.55 3.81 15.18
N LYS A 119 -3.22 3.96 15.19
CA LYS A 119 -2.54 5.25 14.99
C LYS A 119 -2.00 5.37 13.58
N THR A 120 -2.01 6.59 13.08
CA THR A 120 -1.33 6.91 11.82
C THR A 120 0.16 7.12 12.05
N VAL A 121 0.98 6.30 11.41
CA VAL A 121 2.43 6.46 11.36
C VAL A 121 2.79 7.19 10.07
N MET A 122 3.70 8.16 10.13
CA MET A 122 4.20 8.82 8.93
C MET A 122 5.27 7.93 8.28
N LEU A 123 5.13 7.62 7.00
CA LEU A 123 6.17 6.96 6.21
C LEU A 123 6.85 8.01 5.34
N VAL A 124 8.12 8.33 5.60
CA VAL A 124 8.87 9.25 4.75
C VAL A 124 9.64 8.44 3.72
N VAL A 125 9.40 8.68 2.44
CA VAL A 125 10.05 7.99 1.32
C VAL A 125 10.96 8.98 0.61
N PHE A 126 12.24 8.62 0.42
CA PHE A 126 13.24 9.46 -0.25
C PHE A 126 13.52 8.93 -1.65
N GLU A 127 13.24 9.73 -2.69
CA GLU A 127 13.35 9.29 -4.09
C GLU A 127 14.75 8.76 -4.46
N TYR A 128 15.81 9.33 -3.87
CA TYR A 128 17.21 8.95 -4.08
C TYR A 128 17.90 8.43 -2.81
N GLY A 129 17.12 8.10 -1.79
CA GLY A 129 17.64 7.67 -0.49
C GLY A 129 18.19 8.79 0.41
N THR A 130 18.82 8.39 1.51
CA THR A 130 19.18 9.27 2.63
C THR A 130 20.59 9.87 2.55
N LYS A 131 21.44 9.40 1.62
CA LYS A 131 22.84 9.88 1.51
C LYS A 131 22.97 11.31 0.98
N LEU A 132 21.95 11.84 0.30
CA LEU A 132 21.95 13.20 -0.26
C LEU A 132 21.54 14.25 0.79
N GLY A 133 22.42 14.46 1.77
CA GLY A 133 22.18 15.37 2.91
C GLY A 133 22.36 16.85 2.61
N ARG A 134 23.33 17.20 1.75
CA ARG A 134 23.65 18.60 1.41
C ARG A 134 23.18 18.93 0.00
N GLN A 135 22.85 20.20 -0.24
CA GLN A 135 22.47 20.66 -1.59
C GLN A 135 23.60 20.39 -2.60
N GLN A 136 24.86 20.61 -2.21
CA GLN A 136 26.01 20.32 -3.06
C GLN A 136 26.08 18.83 -3.45
N ASP A 137 25.89 17.92 -2.51
CA ASP A 137 25.92 16.48 -2.78
C ASP A 137 24.81 16.09 -3.78
N PHE A 138 23.63 16.72 -3.67
CA PHE A 138 22.52 16.53 -4.62
C PHE A 138 22.83 17.09 -6.00
N ASP A 139 23.45 18.27 -6.08
CA ASP A 139 23.82 18.91 -7.34
C ASP A 139 24.91 18.11 -8.07
N ASP A 140 25.91 17.61 -7.34
CA ASP A 140 26.98 16.75 -7.84
C ASP A 140 26.41 15.42 -8.35
N PHE A 141 25.61 14.73 -7.52
CA PHE A 141 24.92 13.49 -7.89
C PHE A 141 24.03 13.68 -9.13
N THR A 142 23.27 14.77 -9.19
CA THR A 142 22.41 15.06 -10.35
C THR A 142 23.25 15.26 -11.60
N THR A 143 24.40 15.92 -11.48
CA THR A 143 25.30 16.17 -12.61
C THR A 143 25.97 14.87 -13.10
N GLU A 144 26.40 14.01 -12.20
CA GLU A 144 27.12 12.77 -12.52
C GLU A 144 26.20 11.63 -12.95
N CYS A 145 25.03 11.47 -12.31
CA CYS A 145 24.18 10.28 -12.47
C CYS A 145 22.87 10.53 -13.21
N ILE A 146 22.36 11.78 -13.24
CA ILE A 146 21.01 12.08 -13.73
C ILE A 146 21.04 12.93 -15.01
N ARG A 147 21.96 13.89 -15.13
CA ARG A 147 22.11 14.69 -16.34
C ARG A 147 22.73 13.83 -17.45
N PRO A 148 22.24 13.93 -18.70
CA PRO A 148 22.91 13.31 -19.83
C PRO A 148 24.34 13.83 -19.97
N GLN A 149 25.33 12.94 -20.12
CA GLN A 149 26.75 13.33 -20.23
C GLN A 149 27.07 14.18 -21.47
N VAL A 150 26.17 14.21 -22.47
CA VAL A 150 26.28 15.10 -23.63
C VAL A 150 24.90 15.70 -23.92
N THR A 151 24.78 17.01 -23.75
CA THR A 151 23.65 17.80 -24.24
C THR A 151 24.09 18.59 -25.45
N ASP A 152 23.29 18.54 -26.52
CA ASP A 152 23.53 19.43 -27.65
C ASP A 152 23.23 20.89 -27.28
N ARG A 153 23.48 21.82 -28.21
CA ARG A 153 23.27 23.27 -27.99
C ARG A 153 21.80 23.64 -27.69
N ALA A 154 20.87 22.70 -27.81
CA ALA A 154 19.45 22.83 -27.52
C ALA A 154 19.00 22.09 -26.24
N GLY A 155 19.90 21.42 -25.52
CA GLY A 155 19.60 20.74 -24.26
C GLY A 155 18.96 19.36 -24.40
N ALA A 156 18.95 18.77 -25.61
CA ALA A 156 18.53 17.39 -25.82
C ALA A 156 19.71 16.43 -25.58
N THR A 157 19.44 15.20 -25.11
CA THR A 157 20.43 14.12 -25.04
C THR A 157 21.06 13.92 -26.41
N ALA A 158 22.35 14.23 -26.57
CA ALA A 158 23.04 13.96 -27.82
C ALA A 158 23.23 12.45 -27.96
N GLU A 159 22.72 11.89 -29.05
CA GLU A 159 22.84 10.48 -29.45
C GLU A 159 24.29 10.03 -29.78
N THR A 160 25.31 10.80 -29.40
CA THR A 160 26.69 10.67 -29.89
C THR A 160 27.63 9.77 -29.09
N SER A 161 27.16 9.04 -28.08
CA SER A 161 28.01 8.03 -27.39
C SER A 161 27.55 6.59 -27.62
N LEU A 162 27.12 6.27 -28.85
CA LEU A 162 26.83 4.90 -29.31
C LEU A 162 27.70 4.45 -30.50
N ARG A 163 28.83 5.11 -30.75
CA ARG A 163 29.77 4.69 -31.79
C ARG A 163 31.21 4.75 -31.28
N ASP A 164 31.62 3.65 -30.65
CA ASP A 164 32.96 3.04 -30.71
C ASP A 164 33.21 2.13 -29.50
N VAL A 165 32.27 1.22 -29.24
CA VAL A 165 32.63 -0.06 -28.63
C VAL A 165 32.70 -1.04 -29.79
N PRO A 166 33.84 -1.70 -30.05
CA PRO A 166 33.87 -2.80 -31.00
C PRO A 166 32.82 -3.81 -30.54
N VAL A 167 31.75 -3.95 -31.34
CA VAL A 167 30.66 -4.88 -31.03
C VAL A 167 31.25 -6.28 -31.12
N ASP A 168 31.62 -6.80 -29.95
CA ASP A 168 32.01 -8.18 -29.80
C ASP A 168 30.74 -9.03 -30.00
N SER A 169 30.75 -10.05 -30.86
CA SER A 169 29.55 -10.84 -31.22
C SER A 169 28.77 -11.36 -30.01
N ARG A 170 29.47 -11.52 -28.87
CA ARG A 170 28.92 -11.89 -27.57
C ARG A 170 27.99 -10.85 -26.94
N THR A 171 28.31 -9.55 -27.06
CA THR A 171 27.48 -8.49 -26.46
C THR A 171 26.20 -8.28 -27.27
N THR A 172 26.27 -8.39 -28.59
CA THR A 172 25.07 -8.35 -29.47
C THR A 172 24.14 -9.53 -29.23
N GLU A 173 24.68 -10.73 -29.04
CA GLU A 173 23.88 -11.92 -28.74
C GLU A 173 23.23 -11.83 -27.35
N HIS A 174 23.97 -11.32 -26.36
CA HIS A 174 23.43 -11.10 -25.01
C HIS A 174 22.28 -10.08 -25.01
N MET A 175 22.42 -8.96 -25.71
CA MET A 175 21.36 -7.96 -25.86
C MET A 175 20.13 -8.52 -26.58
N SER A 176 20.32 -9.30 -27.64
CA SER A 176 19.20 -9.96 -28.33
C SER A 176 18.48 -10.96 -27.43
N ASN A 177 19.22 -11.73 -26.62
CA ASN A 177 18.65 -12.66 -25.66
C ASN A 177 17.89 -11.95 -24.53
N LEU A 178 18.43 -10.85 -24.02
CA LEU A 178 17.78 -10.03 -23.00
C LEU A 178 16.49 -9.40 -23.53
N SER A 179 16.52 -8.84 -24.75
CA SER A 179 15.34 -8.27 -25.41
C SER A 179 14.24 -9.32 -25.63
N ARG A 180 14.61 -10.52 -26.09
CA ARG A 180 13.67 -11.64 -26.24
C ARG A 180 13.10 -12.09 -24.90
N SER A 181 13.93 -12.19 -23.87
CA SER A 181 13.51 -12.55 -22.51
C SER A 181 12.53 -11.52 -21.94
N ALA A 182 12.83 -10.23 -22.09
CA ALA A 182 11.95 -9.14 -21.65
C ALA A 182 10.60 -9.15 -22.40
N THR A 183 10.61 -9.46 -23.70
CA THR A 183 9.38 -9.59 -24.49
C THR A 183 8.52 -10.76 -23.99
N LEU A 184 9.11 -11.93 -23.76
CA LEU A 184 8.40 -13.09 -23.20
C LEU A 184 7.83 -12.81 -21.80
N ALA A 185 8.59 -12.11 -20.95
CA ALA A 185 8.11 -11.70 -19.63
C ALA A 185 6.92 -10.72 -19.75
N LEU A 186 6.98 -9.76 -20.67
CA LEU A 186 5.89 -8.82 -20.95
C LEU A 186 4.64 -9.55 -21.49
N ASP A 187 4.81 -10.53 -22.37
CA ASP A 187 3.72 -11.35 -22.89
C ASP A 187 3.06 -12.16 -21.76
N GLY A 188 3.85 -12.73 -20.86
CA GLY A 188 3.34 -13.46 -19.68
C GLY A 188 2.55 -12.57 -18.72
N VAL A 189 3.01 -11.34 -18.47
CA VAL A 189 2.27 -10.36 -17.68
C VAL A 189 0.98 -9.94 -18.41
N SER A 190 1.04 -9.70 -19.71
CA SER A 190 -0.13 -9.32 -20.51
C SER A 190 -1.20 -10.41 -20.50
N ALA A 191 -0.82 -11.68 -20.66
CA ALA A 191 -1.73 -12.81 -20.54
C ALA A 191 -2.36 -12.92 -19.14
N SER A 192 -1.56 -12.70 -18.08
CA SER A 192 -2.07 -12.70 -16.70
C SER A 192 -3.07 -11.56 -16.45
N ILE A 193 -2.85 -10.40 -17.06
CA ILE A 193 -3.80 -9.27 -17.00
C ILE A 193 -5.11 -9.65 -17.69
N ASP A 194 -5.05 -10.28 -18.86
CA ASP A 194 -6.24 -10.73 -19.60
C ASP A 194 -7.04 -11.77 -18.79
N ASP A 195 -6.36 -12.72 -18.15
CA ASP A 195 -6.99 -13.72 -17.27
C ASP A 195 -7.73 -13.06 -16.09
N ILE A 196 -7.11 -12.05 -15.44
CA ILE A 196 -7.74 -11.28 -14.36
C ILE A 196 -8.97 -10.53 -14.87
N GLN A 197 -8.90 -9.94 -16.07
CA GLN A 197 -10.05 -9.26 -16.67
C GLN A 197 -11.19 -10.23 -16.96
N GLN A 198 -10.88 -11.44 -17.43
CA GLN A 198 -11.89 -12.48 -17.65
C GLN A 198 -12.54 -12.93 -16.34
N LEU A 199 -11.77 -13.12 -15.27
CA LEU A 199 -12.30 -13.44 -13.95
C LEU A 199 -13.24 -12.35 -13.42
N ARG A 200 -12.88 -11.07 -13.60
CA ARG A 200 -13.76 -9.95 -13.21
C ARG A 200 -15.10 -10.02 -13.93
N ARG A 201 -15.10 -10.24 -15.26
CA ARG A 201 -16.35 -10.41 -16.03
C ARG A 201 -17.21 -11.55 -15.51
N TYR A 202 -16.61 -12.67 -15.10
CA TYR A 202 -17.35 -13.78 -14.53
C TYR A 202 -18.00 -13.44 -13.18
N VAL A 203 -17.29 -12.69 -12.33
CA VAL A 203 -17.83 -12.19 -11.06
C VAL A 203 -19.01 -11.24 -11.32
N ASP A 204 -18.88 -10.31 -12.27
CA ASP A 204 -19.95 -9.38 -12.62
C ASP A 204 -21.22 -10.11 -13.10
N ILE A 205 -21.06 -11.18 -13.90
CA ILE A 205 -22.17 -12.04 -14.34
C ILE A 205 -22.82 -12.74 -13.14
N CYS A 206 -22.03 -13.30 -12.23
CA CYS A 206 -22.54 -13.92 -11.01
C CYS A 206 -23.32 -12.93 -10.14
N GLU A 207 -22.78 -11.73 -9.95
CA GLU A 207 -23.43 -10.66 -9.18
C GLU A 207 -24.77 -10.26 -9.81
N SER A 208 -24.81 -10.03 -11.12
CA SER A 208 -26.03 -9.69 -11.86
C SER A 208 -27.11 -10.79 -11.72
N ASN A 209 -26.70 -12.05 -11.81
CA ASN A 209 -27.60 -13.20 -11.62
C ASN A 209 -28.18 -13.25 -10.20
N LEU A 210 -27.34 -13.05 -9.18
CA LEU A 210 -27.78 -13.01 -7.78
C LEU A 210 -28.69 -11.82 -7.51
N MET A 211 -28.38 -10.64 -8.05
CA MET A 211 -29.23 -9.45 -7.94
C MET A 211 -30.60 -9.66 -8.58
N THR A 212 -30.66 -10.36 -9.71
CA THR A 212 -31.93 -10.74 -10.35
C THR A 212 -32.73 -11.69 -9.46
N ARG A 213 -32.11 -12.73 -8.91
CA ARG A 213 -32.77 -13.68 -7.99
C ARG A 213 -33.26 -13.00 -6.72
N LYS A 214 -32.45 -12.10 -6.14
CA LYS A 214 -32.83 -11.29 -4.98
C LYS A 214 -34.10 -10.49 -5.26
N ARG A 215 -34.16 -9.77 -6.38
CA ARG A 215 -35.35 -8.99 -6.77
C ARG A 215 -36.61 -9.85 -6.89
N VAL A 216 -36.46 -11.07 -7.43
CA VAL A 216 -37.57 -12.03 -7.54
C VAL A 216 -38.06 -12.47 -6.16
N ILE A 217 -37.15 -12.82 -5.24
CA ILE A 217 -37.52 -13.22 -3.87
C ILE A 217 -38.17 -12.06 -3.12
N GLU A 218 -37.61 -10.85 -3.23
CA GLU A 218 -38.20 -9.65 -2.62
C GLU A 218 -39.61 -9.36 -3.15
N ALA A 219 -39.87 -9.62 -4.44
CA ALA A 219 -41.22 -9.53 -4.99
C ALA A 219 -42.16 -10.56 -4.36
N PHE A 220 -41.75 -11.82 -4.27
CA PHE A 220 -42.53 -12.86 -3.59
C PHE A 220 -42.85 -12.49 -2.14
N ILE A 221 -41.88 -11.97 -1.39
CA ILE A 221 -42.10 -11.56 0.01
C ILE A 221 -43.15 -10.44 0.11
N ARG A 222 -43.11 -9.46 -0.80
CA ARG A 222 -44.12 -8.37 -0.84
C ARG A 222 -45.53 -8.88 -1.15
N ASP A 223 -45.64 -9.97 -1.91
CA ASP A 223 -46.92 -10.55 -2.31
C ASP A 223 -47.52 -11.49 -1.25
N ILE A 224 -46.79 -11.81 -0.17
CA ILE A 224 -47.32 -12.61 0.95
C ILE A 224 -48.31 -11.73 1.73
N PRO A 225 -49.60 -12.11 1.82
CA PRO A 225 -50.57 -11.35 2.58
C PRO A 225 -50.19 -11.36 4.07
N PRO A 226 -50.35 -10.22 4.78
CA PRO A 226 -50.10 -10.20 6.22
C PRO A 226 -51.07 -11.16 6.93
N PRO A 227 -50.65 -11.73 8.08
CA PRO A 227 -51.53 -12.57 8.87
C PRO A 227 -52.81 -11.80 9.24
N PRO A 228 -53.97 -12.46 9.23
CA PRO A 228 -55.21 -11.79 9.58
C PRO A 228 -55.15 -11.27 11.02
N ALA A 229 -55.75 -10.10 11.27
CA ALA A 229 -55.59 -9.36 12.53
C ALA A 229 -55.88 -10.20 13.79
N HIS A 230 -56.80 -11.17 13.72
CA HIS A 230 -57.14 -12.06 14.84
C HIS A 230 -56.04 -13.07 15.21
N SER A 231 -55.06 -13.28 14.33
CA SER A 231 -53.91 -14.17 14.57
C SER A 231 -52.66 -13.43 15.08
N VAL A 232 -52.69 -12.09 15.07
CA VAL A 232 -51.64 -11.25 15.62
C VAL A 232 -51.97 -10.97 17.08
N VAL A 233 -51.23 -11.61 17.99
CA VAL A 233 -51.39 -11.39 19.43
C VAL A 233 -50.86 -10.01 19.78
N ASP A 234 -51.70 -9.16 20.35
CA ASP A 234 -51.28 -7.85 20.88
C ASP A 234 -50.18 -8.07 21.95
N PRO A 235 -48.98 -7.50 21.77
CA PRO A 235 -47.92 -7.62 22.77
C PRO A 235 -48.14 -6.70 23.97
N MET A 236 -48.96 -5.65 23.88
CA MET A 236 -49.19 -4.68 24.96
C MET A 236 -49.64 -5.30 26.30
N PRO A 237 -50.52 -6.32 26.33
CA PRO A 237 -50.90 -7.00 27.58
C PRO A 237 -49.78 -7.83 28.21
N ARG A 238 -48.67 -8.09 27.48
CA ARG A 238 -47.52 -8.87 27.95
C ARG A 238 -46.33 -8.00 28.35
N ILE A 239 -46.42 -6.68 28.17
CA ILE A 239 -45.38 -5.77 28.63
C ILE A 239 -45.49 -5.69 30.15
N GLU A 240 -44.51 -6.29 30.83
CA GLU A 240 -44.40 -6.22 32.28
C GLU A 240 -44.14 -4.77 32.68
N ASN A 241 -44.97 -4.24 33.57
CA ASN A 241 -44.86 -2.85 33.99
C ASN A 241 -43.64 -2.73 34.91
N VAL A 242 -42.54 -2.17 34.39
CA VAL A 242 -41.31 -1.98 35.15
C VAL A 242 -41.54 -0.87 36.17
N GLU A 243 -41.22 -1.11 37.44
CA GLU A 243 -41.27 -0.08 38.46
C GLU A 243 -40.40 1.12 38.05
N ASP A 244 -41.00 2.31 38.10
CA ASP A 244 -40.28 3.56 37.91
C ASP A 244 -39.38 3.80 39.13
N ILE A 245 -38.11 3.42 38.97
CA ILE A 245 -37.05 3.58 39.96
C ILE A 245 -36.39 4.97 39.89
N GLU A 246 -36.67 5.77 38.87
CA GLU A 246 -36.08 7.11 38.71
C GLU A 246 -36.78 8.17 39.56
N HIS A 247 -38.00 7.90 40.04
CA HIS A 247 -38.83 8.86 40.79
C HIS A 247 -39.12 8.46 42.24
N LYS A 248 -38.34 7.54 42.85
CA LYS A 248 -38.45 7.27 44.29
C LYS A 248 -37.87 8.46 45.08
N GLU A 249 -38.74 9.26 45.69
CA GLU A 249 -38.34 10.26 46.70
C GLU A 249 -37.68 9.52 47.87
N ASN A 250 -36.42 9.83 48.12
CA ASN A 250 -35.65 9.29 49.24
C ASN A 250 -36.13 9.96 50.55
N GLU A 251 -37.02 9.29 51.28
CA GLU A 251 -37.31 9.60 52.69
C GLU A 251 -36.19 9.10 53.64
#